data_AF-A0A9J6DQ11-F1
#
_entry.id   AF-A0A9J6DQ11-F1
#
_cell.length_a   1.000
_cell.length_b   1.000
_cell.length_c   1.000
_cell.angle_alpha   90.00
_cell.angle_beta   90.00
_cell.angle_gamma   90.00
#
_symmetry.space_group_name_H-M   'P 1'
#
loop_
_entity.id
_entity.type
_entity.pdbx_description
1 polymer ?
#
loop_
_entity_poly.entity_id
_entity_poly.type
_entity_poly.pdbx_seq_one_letter_code
_entity_poly.pdbx_strand_id
1 'polypeptide(L)'
;MFPKPSPACGVYNDQTGVYLNTVPFDRLRTAANSTYEVRLHRVFQVEDWLAFRNLTFRCHVIVLGTDWRTGISHKLFGDSGCSPDPPEIVNGYYNISGEETCWRTPAEGSLTRYYCLEGFELRGPRELVCHNGSWVVPPPMFTYSKRQRAPAAGRPIICGAPLLLK
;
A
#
# COMPACT_ATOMS: atom_id res chain seq x y z
N MET A 1 41.80 20.15 -3.36
CA MET A 1 41.39 18.84 -2.83
C MET A 1 39.99 18.59 -3.33
N PHE A 2 39.76 17.53 -4.10
CA PHE A 2 38.41 17.20 -4.60
C PHE A 2 37.70 16.40 -3.50
N PRO A 3 36.67 16.95 -2.82
CA PRO A 3 36.04 16.29 -1.70
C PRO A 3 35.32 15.02 -2.17
N LYS A 4 35.66 13.88 -1.56
CA LYS A 4 35.08 12.58 -1.91
C LYS A 4 33.59 12.56 -1.56
N PRO A 5 32.69 12.24 -2.51
CA PRO A 5 31.27 12.13 -2.23
C PRO A 5 30.99 10.92 -1.32
N SER A 6 30.02 11.07 -0.41
CA SER A 6 29.58 10.01 0.49
C SER A 6 28.11 9.62 0.22
N PRO A 7 27.79 8.31 0.15
CA PRO A 7 26.41 7.84 0.04
C PRO A 7 25.66 7.95 1.36
N ALA A 8 24.45 8.48 1.31
CA ALA A 8 23.39 8.22 2.27
C ALA A 8 22.25 7.50 1.55
N CYS A 9 22.47 6.22 1.24
CA CYS A 9 21.53 5.40 0.47
C CYS A 9 20.99 4.25 1.30
N GLY A 10 19.72 3.91 1.13
CA GLY A 10 19.08 2.83 1.87
C GLY A 10 17.56 2.83 1.77
N VAL A 11 16.97 1.78 2.32
CA VAL A 11 15.54 1.63 2.53
C VAL A 11 15.16 2.46 3.74
N TYR A 12 14.29 3.43 3.50
CA TYR A 12 13.76 4.35 4.50
C TYR A 12 12.32 3.97 4.81
N ASN A 13 12.00 3.89 6.10
CA ASN A 13 10.63 3.70 6.56
C ASN A 13 9.98 5.08 6.74
N ASP A 14 8.99 5.39 5.90
CA ASP A 14 8.33 6.69 5.93
C ASP A 14 7.44 6.90 7.17
N GLN A 15 7.03 5.82 7.84
CA GLN A 15 6.22 5.90 9.07
C GLN A 15 7.07 6.22 10.29
N THR A 16 8.23 5.57 10.44
CA THR A 16 9.10 5.78 11.61
C THR A 16 10.13 6.89 11.38
N GLY A 17 10.38 7.25 10.13
CA GLY A 17 11.35 8.28 9.77
C GLY A 17 12.82 7.81 9.81
N VAL A 18 13.06 6.50 9.76
CA VAL A 18 14.40 5.90 9.97
C VAL A 18 14.84 5.06 8.77
N TYR A 19 16.15 5.04 8.51
CA TYR A 19 16.76 4.08 7.60
C TYR A 19 16.79 2.70 8.23
N LEU A 20 16.16 1.73 7.58
CA LEU A 20 16.17 0.34 8.00
C LEU A 20 17.47 -0.38 7.59
N ASN A 21 18.12 0.11 6.53
CA ASN A 21 19.44 -0.33 6.14
C ASN A 21 20.23 0.80 5.48
N THR A 22 21.53 0.53 5.25
CA THR A 22 22.42 1.40 4.51
C THR A 22 23.02 0.65 3.33
N VAL A 23 23.09 1.31 2.18
CA VAL A 23 23.56 0.75 0.92
C VAL A 23 24.78 1.55 0.45
N PRO A 24 25.98 0.97 0.47
CA PRO A 24 27.17 1.63 -0.04
C PRO A 24 27.19 1.64 -1.58
N PHE A 25 27.96 2.55 -2.16
CA PHE A 25 28.27 2.52 -3.60
C PHE A 25 29.12 1.29 -3.94
N ASP A 26 28.82 0.65 -5.08
CA ASP A 26 29.62 -0.46 -5.59
C ASP A 26 30.93 0.02 -6.21
N ARG A 27 30.88 1.21 -6.83
CA ARG A 27 32.02 1.82 -7.47
C ARG A 27 31.95 3.34 -7.33
N LEU A 28 33.09 3.91 -6.97
CA LEU A 28 33.34 5.34 -7.00
C LEU A 28 34.67 5.58 -7.69
N ARG A 29 34.65 6.21 -8.87
CA ARG A 29 35.86 6.50 -9.64
C ARG A 29 35.90 7.96 -10.07
N THR A 30 37.08 8.55 -10.05
CA THR A 30 37.34 9.88 -10.62
C THR A 30 37.43 9.78 -12.14
N ALA A 31 36.65 10.58 -12.86
CA ALA A 31 36.66 10.64 -14.32
C ALA A 31 37.57 11.80 -14.83
N ALA A 32 37.87 11.79 -16.13
CA ALA A 32 38.87 12.66 -16.76
C ALA A 32 38.60 14.17 -16.62
N ASN A 33 37.36 14.56 -16.30
CA ASN A 33 36.94 15.97 -16.16
C ASN A 33 36.77 16.41 -14.70
N SER A 34 37.49 15.79 -13.76
CA SER A 34 37.34 16.04 -12.33
C SER A 34 35.91 15.82 -11.83
N THR A 35 35.23 14.82 -12.38
CA THR A 35 33.90 14.39 -11.94
C THR A 35 34.00 13.03 -11.27
N TYR A 36 32.97 12.65 -10.52
CA TYR A 36 32.85 11.31 -9.95
C TYR A 36 31.84 10.49 -10.74
N GLU A 37 32.24 9.29 -11.15
CA GLU A 37 31.34 8.24 -11.62
C GLU A 37 30.98 7.35 -10.43
N VAL A 38 29.68 7.28 -10.13
CA VAL A 38 29.15 6.50 -9.01
C VAL A 38 28.20 5.44 -9.56
N ARG A 39 28.39 4.19 -9.12
CA ARG A 39 27.49 3.09 -9.48
C ARG A 39 26.97 2.40 -8.23
N LEU A 40 25.67 2.12 -8.24
CA LEU A 40 24.95 1.38 -7.21
C LEU A 40 23.97 0.43 -7.90
N HIS A 41 24.09 -0.86 -7.59
CA HIS A 41 23.26 -1.93 -8.11
C HIS A 41 22.78 -2.80 -6.95
N ARG A 42 21.50 -2.72 -6.62
CA ARG A 42 20.87 -3.52 -5.57
C ARG A 42 19.52 -4.03 -6.02
N VAL A 43 19.16 -5.20 -5.51
CA VAL A 43 17.84 -5.80 -5.64
C VAL A 43 17.27 -5.93 -4.23
N PHE A 44 16.02 -5.50 -4.05
CA PHE A 44 15.31 -5.61 -2.78
C PHE A 44 14.10 -6.52 -3.01
N GLN A 45 14.03 -7.65 -2.31
CA GLN A 45 12.90 -8.56 -2.37
C GLN A 45 11.90 -8.20 -1.27
N VAL A 46 10.61 -8.13 -1.60
CA VAL A 46 9.57 -7.69 -0.65
C VAL A 46 9.47 -8.58 0.59
N GLU A 47 9.82 -9.87 0.45
CA GLU A 47 9.79 -10.89 1.50
C GLU A 47 10.61 -10.49 2.73
N ASP A 48 11.73 -9.78 2.51
CA ASP A 48 12.61 -9.29 3.57
C ASP A 48 12.02 -8.12 4.37
N TRP A 49 10.92 -7.53 3.88
CA TRP A 49 10.39 -6.27 4.38
C TRP A 49 8.94 -6.37 4.87
N LEU A 50 8.35 -7.57 4.91
CA LEU A 50 6.92 -7.81 5.24
C LEU A 50 6.46 -7.26 6.60
N ALA A 51 7.38 -6.92 7.51
CA ALA A 51 7.07 -6.29 8.79
C ALA A 51 6.80 -4.77 8.68
N PHE A 52 7.18 -4.15 7.57
CA PHE A 52 7.08 -2.70 7.40
C PHE A 52 6.05 -2.35 6.32
N ARG A 53 5.50 -1.15 6.43
CA ARG A 53 4.64 -0.55 5.42
C ARG A 53 5.24 0.79 5.03
N ASN A 54 4.93 1.27 3.83
CA ASN A 54 5.42 2.55 3.32
C ASN A 54 6.95 2.68 3.32
N LEU A 55 7.58 1.93 2.43
CA LEU A 55 9.02 1.96 2.25
C LEU A 55 9.40 2.80 1.04
N THR A 56 10.47 3.57 1.19
CA THR A 56 11.04 4.38 0.12
C THR A 56 12.54 4.12 0.06
N PHE A 57 13.05 3.78 -1.11
CA PHE A 57 14.49 3.82 -1.35
C PHE A 57 14.92 5.28 -1.48
N ARG A 58 15.74 5.75 -0.54
CA ARG A 58 16.31 7.10 -0.58
C ARG A 58 17.81 6.98 -0.78
N CYS A 59 18.35 7.73 -1.72
CA CYS A 59 19.79 7.75 -1.98
C CYS A 59 20.26 9.16 -2.28
N HIS A 60 20.97 9.74 -1.32
CA HIS A 60 21.54 11.07 -1.44
C HIS A 60 23.07 11.00 -1.50
N VAL A 61 23.64 11.68 -2.50
CA VAL A 61 25.06 11.94 -2.61
C VAL A 61 25.33 13.29 -1.95
N ILE A 62 26.23 13.28 -0.97
CA ILE A 62 26.60 14.47 -0.21
C ILE A 62 28.11 14.70 -0.38
N VAL A 63 28.48 15.98 -0.55
CA VAL A 63 29.88 16.40 -0.55
C VAL A 63 30.19 16.96 0.83
N LEU A 64 31.11 16.32 1.55
CA LEU A 64 31.46 16.73 2.91
C LEU A 64 32.10 18.12 2.90
N GLY A 65 31.63 18.99 3.79
CA GLY A 65 32.11 20.37 3.91
C GLY A 65 31.39 21.38 3.00
N THR A 66 30.36 20.96 2.25
CA THR A 66 29.47 21.85 1.50
C THR A 66 28.01 21.57 1.85
N ASP A 67 27.11 22.46 1.42
CA ASP A 67 25.66 22.28 1.45
C ASP A 67 25.13 21.49 0.23
N TRP A 68 26.03 21.10 -0.66
CA TRP A 68 25.67 20.38 -1.88
C TRP A 68 25.16 18.98 -1.55
N ARG A 69 23.92 18.72 -1.96
CA ARG A 69 23.29 17.40 -1.90
C ARG A 69 22.46 17.17 -3.15
N THR A 70 22.49 15.95 -3.67
CA THR A 70 21.61 15.51 -4.76
C THR A 70 21.19 14.07 -4.51
N GLY A 71 20.06 13.63 -5.05
CA GLY A 71 19.63 12.26 -4.81
C GLY A 71 18.32 11.86 -5.45
N ILE A 72 17.94 10.62 -5.18
CA ILE A 72 16.71 10.00 -5.65
C ILE A 72 15.90 9.46 -4.47
N SER A 73 14.58 9.44 -4.66
CA SER A 73 13.62 8.89 -3.72
C SER A 73 12.57 8.12 -4.50
N HIS A 74 12.48 6.81 -4.28
CA HIS A 74 11.58 5.93 -5.01
C HIS A 74 10.77 5.07 -4.04
N LYS A 75 9.44 5.10 -4.18
CA LYS A 75 8.56 4.21 -3.41
C LYS A 75 8.89 2.76 -3.76
N LEU A 76 9.08 1.93 -2.73
CA LEU A 76 9.32 0.50 -2.89
C LEU A 76 8.02 -0.27 -2.72
N PHE A 77 7.87 -1.33 -3.51
CA PHE A 77 6.81 -2.35 -3.39
C PHE A 77 5.36 -1.86 -3.59
N GLY A 78 5.18 -0.65 -4.10
CA GLY A 78 3.86 -0.08 -4.38
C GLY A 78 3.02 0.21 -3.12
N ASP A 79 1.72 0.31 -3.33
CA ASP A 79 0.76 0.58 -2.25
C ASP A 79 0.53 -0.66 -1.38
N SER A 80 0.27 -0.42 -0.09
CA SER A 80 0.00 -1.50 0.87
C SER A 80 -1.37 -2.14 0.73
N GLY A 81 -2.21 -1.66 -0.20
CA GLY A 81 -3.59 -2.12 -0.30
C GLY A 81 -4.40 -1.83 0.97
N CYS A 82 -5.50 -2.56 1.14
CA CYS A 82 -6.38 -2.44 2.30
C CYS A 82 -6.03 -3.43 3.42
N SER A 83 -6.72 -3.30 4.54
CA SER A 83 -6.70 -4.32 5.60
C SER A 83 -6.97 -5.71 5.00
N PRO A 84 -6.18 -6.75 5.38
CA PRO A 84 -6.42 -8.11 4.92
C PRO A 84 -7.82 -8.61 5.32
N ASP A 85 -8.31 -8.14 6.46
CA ASP A 85 -9.64 -8.44 6.98
C ASP A 85 -10.58 -7.25 6.74
N PRO A 86 -11.64 -7.43 5.91
CA PRO A 86 -12.77 -6.52 5.83
C PRO A 86 -13.53 -6.36 7.15
N PRO A 87 -14.40 -5.34 7.27
CA PRO A 87 -15.29 -5.20 8.42
C PRO A 87 -16.03 -6.49 8.77
N GLU A 88 -15.91 -6.94 10.02
CA GLU A 88 -16.58 -8.17 10.48
C GLU A 88 -18.10 -8.04 10.43
N ILE A 89 -18.78 -9.18 10.23
CA ILE A 89 -20.24 -9.28 10.20
C ILE A 89 -20.70 -10.40 11.13
N VAL A 90 -21.63 -10.10 12.05
CA VAL A 90 -22.27 -11.11 12.90
C VAL A 90 -23.35 -11.85 12.11
N ASN A 91 -23.46 -13.16 12.28
CA ASN A 91 -24.41 -14.03 11.55
C ASN A 91 -24.26 -13.96 10.03
N GLY A 92 -23.03 -13.75 9.56
CA GLY A 92 -22.70 -13.71 8.15
C GLY A 92 -21.25 -14.10 7.90
N TYR A 93 -20.86 -14.05 6.63
CA TYR A 93 -19.51 -14.29 6.16
C TYR A 93 -19.23 -13.41 4.94
N TYR A 94 -17.96 -13.30 4.55
CA TYR A 94 -17.56 -12.54 3.37
C TYR A 94 -16.59 -13.34 2.50
N ASN A 95 -16.57 -13.00 1.21
CA ASN A 95 -15.56 -13.48 0.27
C ASN A 95 -14.84 -12.30 -0.35
N ILE A 96 -13.50 -12.35 -0.40
CA ILE A 96 -12.67 -11.35 -1.06
C ILE A 96 -12.32 -11.85 -2.46
N SER A 97 -12.37 -10.95 -3.44
CA SER A 97 -11.96 -11.19 -4.82
C SER A 97 -11.14 -10.01 -5.33
N GLY A 98 -10.06 -10.28 -6.05
CA GLY A 98 -9.16 -9.24 -6.57
C GLY A 98 -7.72 -9.72 -6.61
N GLU A 99 -6.83 -8.81 -6.96
CA GLU A 99 -5.39 -9.04 -6.91
C GLU A 99 -4.85 -8.74 -5.50
N GLU A 100 -3.72 -9.36 -5.16
CA GLU A 100 -2.99 -9.04 -3.94
C GLU A 100 -1.84 -8.08 -4.25
N THR A 101 -1.55 -7.18 -3.33
CA THR A 101 -0.33 -6.37 -3.37
C THR A 101 0.88 -7.21 -3.00
N CYS A 102 2.08 -6.65 -3.17
CA CYS A 102 3.32 -7.26 -2.70
C CYS A 102 3.34 -7.53 -1.17
N TRP A 103 2.40 -6.96 -0.42
CA TRP A 103 2.23 -7.16 1.02
C TRP A 103 1.24 -8.27 1.39
N ARG A 104 0.76 -9.06 0.42
CA ARG A 104 -0.28 -10.09 0.61
C ARG A 104 -1.56 -9.52 1.21
N THR A 105 -1.92 -8.34 0.74
CA THR A 105 -3.14 -7.62 1.12
C THR A 105 -3.95 -7.33 -0.13
N PRO A 106 -5.27 -7.14 -0.01
CA PRO A 106 -6.13 -6.79 -1.13
C PRO A 106 -5.68 -5.50 -1.81
N ALA A 107 -5.41 -5.57 -3.11
CA ALA A 107 -5.00 -4.42 -3.91
C ALA A 107 -6.14 -3.44 -4.15
N GLU A 108 -5.79 -2.22 -4.56
CA GLU A 108 -6.75 -1.19 -4.98
C GLU A 108 -7.74 -1.76 -6.00
N GLY A 109 -9.04 -1.54 -5.77
CA GLY A 109 -10.12 -2.09 -6.59
C GLY A 109 -10.57 -3.51 -6.23
N SER A 110 -9.89 -4.21 -5.32
CA SER A 110 -10.36 -5.50 -4.79
C SER A 110 -11.74 -5.36 -4.16
N LEU A 111 -12.57 -6.40 -4.26
CA LEU A 111 -13.94 -6.41 -3.77
C LEU A 111 -14.10 -7.42 -2.64
N THR A 112 -14.86 -7.06 -1.63
CA THR A 112 -15.40 -8.00 -0.64
C THR A 112 -16.91 -8.07 -0.80
N ARG A 113 -17.47 -9.27 -0.80
CA ARG A 113 -18.92 -9.51 -0.90
C ARG A 113 -19.42 -10.21 0.36
N TYR A 114 -20.45 -9.64 0.96
CA TYR A 114 -21.04 -10.12 2.20
C TYR A 114 -22.25 -11.02 1.96
N TYR A 115 -22.38 -12.01 2.83
CA TYR A 115 -23.44 -13.00 2.86
C TYR A 115 -23.92 -13.18 4.29
N CYS A 116 -25.20 -13.52 4.44
CA CYS A 116 -25.77 -13.86 5.74
C CYS A 116 -25.97 -15.37 5.86
N LEU A 117 -25.90 -15.87 7.09
CA LEU A 117 -26.31 -17.23 7.40
C LEU A 117 -27.80 -17.42 7.13
N GLU A 118 -28.21 -18.68 6.97
CA GLU A 118 -29.61 -19.03 6.76
C GLU A 118 -30.50 -18.47 7.88
N GLY A 119 -31.65 -17.89 7.50
CA GLY A 119 -32.55 -17.24 8.45
C GLY A 119 -32.16 -15.81 8.84
N PHE A 120 -31.17 -15.19 8.18
CA PHE A 120 -30.83 -13.77 8.34
C PHE A 120 -30.86 -13.04 6.99
N GLU A 121 -31.18 -11.75 7.02
CA GLU A 121 -31.23 -10.87 5.86
C GLU A 121 -30.17 -9.78 5.93
N LEU A 122 -29.47 -9.56 4.82
CA LEU A 122 -28.44 -8.54 4.72
C LEU A 122 -29.07 -7.14 4.64
N ARG A 123 -28.70 -6.28 5.58
CA ARG A 123 -29.03 -4.85 5.59
C ARG A 123 -27.75 -4.04 5.38
N GLY A 124 -27.80 -3.10 4.45
CA GLY A 124 -26.63 -2.28 4.09
C GLY A 124 -26.05 -2.66 2.73
N PRO A 125 -24.83 -2.19 2.41
CA PRO A 125 -24.15 -2.52 1.15
C PRO A 125 -23.75 -4.00 1.13
N ARG A 126 -23.96 -4.65 -0.01
CA ARG A 126 -23.58 -6.05 -0.23
C ARG A 126 -22.09 -6.22 -0.54
N GLU A 127 -21.46 -5.17 -1.04
CA GLU A 127 -20.08 -5.18 -1.47
C GLU A 127 -19.36 -3.95 -0.95
N LEU A 128 -18.09 -4.11 -0.60
CA LEU A 128 -17.14 -3.02 -0.41
C LEU A 128 -15.99 -3.17 -1.40
N VAL A 129 -15.40 -2.04 -1.79
CA VAL A 129 -14.21 -1.96 -2.63
C VAL A 129 -13.04 -1.47 -1.79
N CYS A 130 -11.86 -2.06 -2.00
CA CYS A 130 -10.62 -1.55 -1.48
C CYS A 130 -10.28 -0.26 -2.22
N HIS A 131 -10.31 0.86 -1.52
CA HIS A 131 -10.00 2.16 -2.08
C HIS A 131 -9.18 2.98 -1.10
N ASN A 132 -8.01 3.44 -1.53
CA ASN A 132 -7.12 4.30 -0.75
C ASN A 132 -6.81 3.70 0.64
N GLY A 133 -6.54 2.39 0.67
CA GLY A 133 -6.20 1.64 1.87
C GLY A 133 -7.37 1.30 2.80
N SER A 134 -8.62 1.60 2.43
CA SER A 134 -9.81 1.30 3.22
C SER A 134 -10.88 0.55 2.43
N TRP A 135 -11.65 -0.30 3.12
CA TRP A 135 -12.85 -0.92 2.56
C TRP A 135 -14.00 0.09 2.56
N VAL A 136 -14.42 0.53 1.39
CA VAL A 136 -15.46 1.56 1.23
C VAL A 136 -16.61 1.08 0.36
N VAL A 137 -17.76 1.74 0.46
CA VAL A 137 -18.90 1.44 -0.41
C VAL A 137 -18.53 1.84 -1.85
N PRO A 138 -18.70 0.96 -2.85
CA PRO A 138 -18.37 1.28 -4.23
C PRO A 138 -19.17 2.49 -4.71
N PRO A 139 -18.54 3.47 -5.38
CA PRO A 139 -19.27 4.55 -6.00
C PRO A 139 -20.32 4.03 -7.00
N PRO A 140 -21.43 4.76 -7.22
CA PRO A 140 -22.45 4.37 -8.20
C PRO A 140 -21.91 4.12 -9.62
N MET A 141 -20.76 4.71 -9.96
CA MET A 141 -20.11 4.53 -11.25
C MET A 141 -19.41 3.16 -11.42
N PHE A 142 -19.20 2.40 -10.34
CA PHE A 142 -18.69 1.02 -10.40
C PHE A 142 -19.80 -0.02 -10.59
N THR A 143 -21.08 0.35 -10.46
CA THR A 143 -22.21 -0.57 -10.62
C THR A 143 -22.70 -0.62 -12.07
N TYR A 144 -21.95 -1.24 -12.97
CA TYR A 144 -22.45 -1.62 -14.31
C TYR A 144 -23.32 -2.88 -14.25
N SER A 145 -24.32 -2.93 -13.37
CA SER A 145 -25.42 -3.89 -13.49
C SER A 145 -26.71 -3.36 -12.84
N LYS A 146 -27.79 -3.44 -13.62
CA LYS A 146 -29.08 -2.78 -13.40
C LYS A 146 -29.73 -3.20 -12.06
N ARG A 147 -30.39 -2.21 -11.42
CA ARG A 147 -31.34 -2.28 -10.28
C ARG A 147 -30.76 -2.46 -8.87
N GLN A 148 -29.98 -1.51 -8.40
CA GLN A 148 -29.91 -1.24 -6.95
C GLN A 148 -30.17 0.23 -6.68
N ARG A 149 -31.11 0.50 -5.76
CA ARG A 149 -31.30 1.84 -5.16
C ARG A 149 -29.95 2.28 -4.62
N ALA A 150 -29.59 3.55 -4.83
CA ALA A 150 -28.36 4.14 -4.34
C ALA A 150 -28.09 3.66 -2.89
N PRO A 151 -26.90 3.10 -2.59
CA PRO A 151 -26.58 2.76 -1.22
C PRO A 151 -26.64 4.05 -0.41
N ALA A 152 -27.51 4.07 0.60
CA ALA A 152 -27.50 5.14 1.58
C ALA A 152 -26.13 5.11 2.25
N ALA A 153 -25.28 6.08 1.90
CA ALA A 153 -24.00 6.29 2.55
C ALA A 153 -24.24 6.31 4.07
N GLY A 154 -23.55 5.43 4.81
CA GLY A 154 -23.64 5.36 6.27
C GLY A 154 -24.56 4.29 6.86
N ARG A 155 -25.14 3.37 6.07
CA ARG A 155 -25.78 2.18 6.65
C ARG A 155 -24.75 1.09 6.98
N PRO A 156 -24.67 0.61 8.23
CA PRO A 156 -23.79 -0.50 8.59
C PRO A 156 -24.21 -1.79 7.87
N ILE A 157 -23.25 -2.67 7.60
CA ILE A 157 -23.49 -4.00 7.05
C ILE A 157 -23.89 -4.91 8.22
N ILE A 158 -25.12 -5.40 8.22
CA ILE A 158 -25.67 -6.20 9.32
C ILE A 158 -26.51 -7.35 8.74
N CYS A 159 -26.33 -8.56 9.27
CA CYS A 159 -27.28 -9.66 9.08
C CYS A 159 -28.33 -9.61 10.20
N GLY A 160 -29.52 -9.08 9.88
CA GLY A 160 -30.62 -8.98 10.82
C GLY A 160 -31.59 -10.15 10.69
N ALA A 161 -32.28 -10.52 11.76
CA ALA A 161 -33.39 -11.46 11.66
C ALA A 161 -34.44 -10.92 10.64
N PRO A 162 -35.07 -11.81 9.84
CA PRO A 162 -36.11 -11.43 8.92
C PRO A 162 -37.19 -10.68 9.68
N LEU A 163 -37.61 -9.54 9.15
CA LEU A 163 -38.73 -8.81 9.72
C LEU A 163 -39.96 -9.72 9.54
N LEU A 164 -40.41 -10.37 10.61
CA LEU A 164 -41.71 -11.02 10.62
C LEU A 164 -42.74 -9.94 10.31
N LEU A 165 -43.26 -9.95 9.08
CA LEU A 165 -44.44 -9.19 8.69
C LEU A 165 -45.59 -9.67 9.59
N LYS A 166 -45.94 -8.84 10.58
CA LYS A 166 -47.22 -8.94 11.29
C LYS A 166 -48.35 -8.51 10.37
#